data_AF-A0A820QRU0-F1
#
_entry.id   AF-A0A820QRU0-F1
#
_cell.length_a   1.000
_cell.length_b   1.000
_cell.length_c   1.000
_cell.angle_alpha   90.00
_cell.angle_beta   90.00
_cell.angle_gamma   90.00
#
_symmetry.space_group_name_H-M   'P 1'
#
loop_
_entity.id
_entity.type
_entity.pdbx_description
1 polymer ?
#
loop_
_entity_poly.entity_id
_entity_poly.type
_entity_poly.pdbx_seq_one_letter_code
_entity_poly.pdbx_strand_id
1 'polypeptide(L)'
;MPSIADKQTELEEIIEKLKINLQEANNKIQLLKSENEILQKEQDRLNEVQTKIVNESRKREQDLRKQHQMELEKMENECLKRMNDSHDMMKNVKLENDTLSTTFKEQITAIKIDHERSISILQNQLQASKQEIEQLKNRMELLRQTNVDNEKESSQVVFNNDINKEDIPWTYSERQQGEGSESASVDFQPADVAVKTLENVLFGNTNTIQSSSSNVEKPRHILFEDVELERQRIEEELNKTKYRLLNTTELLNESELNNVRLSEQVSLLKDEIRRIERNMDRAESISNLEYLKNIILKFFILKSTHERLQIIPVLVTMLKLSPDEQAKLIRVAQQATSIVDVSSNSEPNTQQVTNNANSNSSAWTSYLNMW
;
A
#
# COMPACT_ATOMS: atom_id res chain seq x y z
N MET A 1 21.40 -20.33 111.17
CA MET A 1 22.43 -19.47 110.56
C MET A 1 23.06 -20.29 109.43
N PRO A 2 22.82 -19.95 108.15
CA PRO A 2 23.50 -20.63 107.04
C PRO A 2 25.01 -20.42 107.19
N SER A 3 25.81 -21.45 106.96
CA SER A 3 27.26 -21.39 107.10
C SER A 3 27.84 -20.50 106.00
N ILE A 4 28.89 -19.73 106.29
CA ILE A 4 29.59 -18.86 105.32
C ILE A 4 30.04 -19.66 104.09
N ALA A 5 30.34 -20.96 104.28
CA ALA A 5 30.71 -21.89 103.23
C ALA A 5 29.61 -22.12 102.17
N ASP A 6 28.34 -22.23 102.58
CA ASP A 6 27.23 -22.51 101.65
C ASP A 6 26.99 -21.33 100.70
N LYS A 7 27.17 -20.11 101.21
CA LYS A 7 27.09 -18.88 100.39
C LYS A 7 28.28 -18.75 99.43
N GLN A 8 29.47 -19.22 99.83
CA GLN A 8 30.64 -19.25 98.95
C GLN A 8 30.44 -20.21 97.78
N THR A 9 29.92 -21.42 98.04
CA THR A 9 29.64 -22.40 96.98
C THR A 9 28.55 -21.94 96.01
N GLU A 10 27.50 -21.27 96.50
CA GLU A 10 26.44 -20.73 95.65
C GLU A 10 26.94 -19.57 94.76
N LEU A 11 27.81 -18.71 95.30
CA LEU A 11 28.49 -17.66 94.53
C LEU A 11 29.44 -18.25 93.46
N GLU A 12 30.19 -19.30 93.78
CA GLU A 12 31.06 -20.00 92.82
C GLU A 12 30.25 -20.61 91.67
N GLU A 13 29.11 -21.23 91.96
CA GLU A 13 28.23 -21.82 90.94
C GLU A 13 27.61 -20.74 90.02
N ILE A 14 27.27 -19.57 90.56
CA ILE A 14 26.80 -18.42 89.79
C ILE A 14 27.92 -17.87 88.90
N ILE A 15 29.14 -17.75 89.42
CA ILE A 15 30.31 -17.29 88.65
C ILE A 15 30.58 -18.26 87.49
N GLU A 16 30.47 -19.57 87.71
CA GLU A 16 30.69 -20.57 86.67
C GLU A 16 29.60 -20.52 85.59
N LYS A 17 28.33 -20.38 85.97
CA LYS A 17 27.21 -20.14 85.03
C LYS A 17 27.41 -18.85 84.22
N LEU A 18 27.84 -17.77 84.86
CA LEU A 18 28.15 -16.51 84.17
C LEU A 18 29.32 -16.66 83.19
N LYS A 19 30.33 -17.46 83.54
CA LYS A 19 31.49 -17.72 82.68
C LYS A 19 31.10 -18.57 81.46
N ILE A 20 30.27 -19.60 81.64
CA ILE A 20 29.70 -20.40 80.54
C ILE A 20 28.86 -19.51 79.62
N ASN A 21 27.95 -18.70 80.17
CA ASN A 21 27.12 -17.78 79.39
C ASN A 21 27.96 -16.75 78.62
N LEU A 22 29.02 -16.22 79.24
CA LEU A 22 29.94 -15.29 78.58
C LEU A 22 30.68 -15.98 77.43
N GLN A 23 31.09 -17.23 77.61
CA GLN A 23 31.76 -18.01 76.57
C GLN A 23 30.80 -18.38 75.42
N GLU A 24 29.56 -18.77 75.71
CA GLU A 24 28.53 -19.01 74.71
C GLU A 24 28.20 -17.74 73.91
N ALA A 25 28.04 -16.60 74.59
CA ALA A 25 27.85 -15.31 73.95
C ALA A 25 29.03 -14.94 73.05
N ASN A 26 30.27 -15.19 73.51
CA ASN A 26 31.48 -14.93 72.73
C ASN A 26 31.55 -15.84 71.48
N ASN A 27 31.23 -17.12 71.61
CA ASN A 27 31.15 -18.06 70.49
C ASN A 27 30.08 -17.62 69.48
N LYS A 28 28.91 -17.16 69.96
CA LYS A 28 27.85 -16.63 69.10
C LYS A 28 28.28 -15.36 68.35
N ILE A 29 28.98 -14.45 69.02
CA ILE A 29 29.57 -13.26 68.38
C ILE A 29 30.57 -13.67 67.30
N GLN A 30 31.41 -14.67 67.56
CA GLN A 30 32.38 -15.15 66.58
C GLN A 30 31.70 -15.79 65.37
N LEU A 31 30.64 -16.58 65.56
CA LEU A 31 29.88 -17.18 64.48
C LEU A 31 29.18 -16.11 63.63
N LEU A 32 28.48 -15.16 64.26
CA LEU A 32 27.84 -14.03 63.57
C LEU A 32 28.84 -13.14 62.83
N LYS A 33 30.08 -13.00 63.32
CA LYS A 33 31.15 -12.30 62.60
C LYS A 33 31.53 -13.05 61.32
N SER A 34 31.74 -14.37 61.39
CA SER A 34 32.06 -15.18 60.21
C SER A 34 30.93 -15.20 59.18
N GLU A 35 29.67 -15.23 59.64
CA GLU A 35 28.50 -15.15 58.77
C GLU A 35 28.43 -13.78 58.06
N ASN A 36 28.65 -12.68 58.79
CA ASN A 36 28.75 -11.35 58.19
C ASN A 36 29.87 -11.25 57.14
N GLU A 37 31.04 -11.88 57.38
CA GLU A 37 32.12 -11.90 56.38
C GLU A 37 31.73 -12.67 55.11
N ILE A 38 30.98 -13.76 55.23
CA ILE A 38 30.47 -14.52 54.08
C ILE A 38 29.42 -13.71 53.33
N LEU A 39 28.47 -13.11 54.04
CA LEU A 39 27.44 -12.26 53.45
C LEU A 39 28.04 -11.05 52.74
N GLN A 40 29.06 -10.41 53.33
CA GLN A 40 29.78 -9.30 52.70
C GLN A 40 30.43 -9.74 51.37
N LYS A 41 31.11 -10.90 51.35
CA LYS A 41 31.70 -11.44 50.12
C LYS A 41 30.66 -11.75 49.05
N GLU A 42 29.51 -12.31 49.44
CA GLU A 42 28.44 -12.58 48.50
C GLU A 42 27.81 -11.29 47.98
N GLN A 43 27.67 -10.27 48.82
CA GLN A 43 27.22 -8.94 48.41
C GLN A 43 28.19 -8.29 47.41
N ASP A 44 29.50 -8.39 47.65
CA ASP A 44 30.52 -7.88 46.72
C ASP A 44 30.49 -8.64 45.38
N ARG A 45 30.34 -9.98 45.42
CA ARG A 45 30.20 -10.81 44.22
C ARG A 45 28.94 -10.44 43.43
N LEU A 46 27.82 -10.28 44.12
CA LEU A 46 26.54 -9.91 43.49
C LEU A 46 26.61 -8.52 42.86
N ASN A 47 27.24 -7.56 43.53
CA ASN A 47 27.50 -6.22 42.99
C ASN A 47 28.38 -6.27 41.73
N GLU A 48 29.41 -7.12 41.69
CA GLU A 48 30.25 -7.29 40.50
C GLU A 48 29.46 -7.87 39.33
N VAL A 49 28.63 -8.90 39.58
CA VAL A 49 27.75 -9.49 38.55
C VAL A 49 26.74 -8.46 38.05
N GLN A 50 26.07 -7.73 38.95
CA GLN A 50 25.12 -6.69 38.59
C GLN A 50 25.79 -5.61 37.73
N THR A 51 26.99 -5.17 38.09
CA THR A 51 27.76 -4.18 37.33
C THR A 51 28.11 -4.69 35.94
N LYS A 52 28.51 -5.96 35.81
CA LYS A 52 28.77 -6.59 34.50
C LYS A 52 27.52 -6.64 33.63
N ILE A 53 26.41 -7.11 34.17
CA ILE A 53 25.13 -7.19 33.43
C ILE A 53 24.67 -5.81 32.97
N VAL A 54 24.76 -4.79 33.83
CA VAL A 54 24.40 -3.41 33.49
C VAL A 54 25.29 -2.87 32.36
N ASN A 55 26.60 -3.11 32.42
CA ASN A 55 27.54 -2.67 31.39
C ASN A 55 27.31 -3.39 30.04
N GLU A 56 27.04 -4.69 30.05
CA GLU A 56 26.70 -5.45 28.85
C GLU A 56 25.38 -5.00 28.24
N SER A 57 24.36 -4.76 29.08
CA SER A 57 23.08 -4.21 28.65
C SER A 57 23.25 -2.83 28.01
N ARG A 58 24.00 -1.93 28.65
CA ARG A 58 24.33 -0.60 28.13
C ARG A 58 25.07 -0.66 26.79
N LYS A 59 26.04 -1.58 26.64
CA LYS A 59 26.78 -1.77 25.38
C LYS A 59 25.85 -2.25 24.26
N ARG A 60 25.03 -3.27 24.55
CA ARG A 60 24.04 -3.80 23.59
C ARG A 60 23.03 -2.73 23.17
N GLU A 61 22.59 -1.90 24.11
CA GLU A 61 21.71 -0.75 23.83
C GLU A 61 22.41 0.29 22.93
N GLN A 62 23.67 0.62 23.19
CA GLN A 62 24.45 1.54 22.35
C GLN A 62 24.65 1.00 20.94
N ASP A 63 24.90 -0.30 20.78
CA ASP A 63 25.08 -0.93 19.47
C ASP A 63 23.76 -0.93 18.68
N LEU A 64 22.63 -1.22 19.32
CA LEU A 64 21.30 -1.11 18.71
C LEU A 64 20.98 0.33 18.29
N ARG A 65 21.28 1.32 19.15
CA ARG A 65 21.10 2.74 18.82
C ARG A 65 21.90 3.13 17.58
N LYS A 66 23.16 2.68 17.47
CA LYS A 66 24.01 2.94 16.28
C LYS A 66 23.47 2.26 15.02
N GLN A 67 23.02 1.00 15.12
CA GLN A 67 22.39 0.31 13.98
C GLN A 67 21.16 1.06 13.48
N HIS A 68 20.26 1.46 14.38
CA HIS A 68 19.07 2.23 14.00
C HIS A 68 19.43 3.58 13.36
N GLN A 69 20.44 4.27 13.88
CA GLN A 69 20.91 5.52 13.29
C GLN A 69 21.45 5.33 11.86
N MET A 70 22.24 4.28 11.64
CA MET A 70 22.76 3.94 10.31
C MET A 70 21.66 3.53 9.33
N GLU A 71 20.65 2.79 9.78
CA GLU A 71 19.48 2.42 8.97
C GLU A 71 18.67 3.65 8.55
N LEU A 72 18.45 4.59 9.48
CA LEU A 72 17.76 5.85 9.19
C LEU A 72 18.52 6.69 8.15
N GLU A 73 19.83 6.84 8.32
CA GLU A 73 20.69 7.57 7.37
C GLU A 73 20.69 6.90 5.99
N LYS A 74 20.70 5.56 5.94
CA LYS A 74 20.59 4.80 4.68
C LYS A 74 19.24 5.06 3.99
N MET A 75 18.15 4.99 4.73
CA MET A 75 16.81 5.24 4.20
C MET A 75 16.64 6.68 3.71
N GLU A 76 17.20 7.66 4.44
CA GLU A 76 17.20 9.07 4.03
C GLU A 76 17.96 9.26 2.73
N ASN A 77 19.16 8.67 2.60
CA ASN A 77 19.97 8.73 1.39
C ASN A 77 19.28 8.06 0.19
N GLU A 78 18.62 6.90 0.39
CA GLU A 78 17.86 6.23 -0.66
C GLU A 78 16.65 7.06 -1.11
N CYS A 79 15.93 7.67 -0.17
CA CYS A 79 14.81 8.55 -0.47
C CYS A 79 15.27 9.78 -1.27
N LEU A 80 16.36 10.42 -0.83
CA LEU A 80 16.96 11.56 -1.51
C LEU A 80 17.41 11.19 -2.94
N LYS A 81 18.02 10.02 -3.11
CA LYS A 81 18.44 9.52 -4.43
C LYS A 81 17.23 9.32 -5.35
N ARG A 82 16.18 8.62 -4.88
CA ARG A 82 14.95 8.42 -5.67
C ARG A 82 14.28 9.74 -6.05
N MET A 83 14.27 10.71 -5.13
CA MET A 83 13.73 12.04 -5.39
C MET A 83 14.52 12.76 -6.48
N ASN A 84 15.85 12.70 -6.44
CA ASN A 84 16.71 13.28 -7.49
C ASN A 84 16.50 12.58 -8.85
N ASP A 85 16.48 11.25 -8.88
CA ASP A 85 16.24 10.48 -10.11
C ASP A 85 14.86 10.83 -10.72
N SER A 86 13.83 10.96 -9.89
CA SER A 86 12.49 11.39 -10.32
C SER A 86 12.48 12.84 -10.81
N HIS A 87 13.26 13.73 -10.18
CA HIS A 87 13.39 15.13 -10.61
C HIS A 87 14.05 15.22 -11.98
N ASP A 88 15.11 14.45 -12.21
CA ASP A 88 15.82 14.38 -13.49
C ASP A 88 14.93 13.80 -14.59
N MET A 89 14.16 12.75 -14.30
CA MET A 89 13.18 12.19 -15.25
C MET A 89 12.12 13.22 -15.62
N MET A 90 11.56 13.93 -14.62
CA MET A 90 10.58 15.00 -14.86
C MET A 90 11.17 16.14 -15.69
N LYS A 91 12.43 16.50 -15.46
CA LYS A 91 13.13 17.51 -16.27
C LYS A 91 13.30 17.05 -17.71
N ASN A 92 13.63 15.78 -17.95
CA ASN A 92 13.77 15.21 -19.28
C ASN A 92 12.42 15.17 -20.02
N VAL A 93 11.35 14.71 -19.37
CA VAL A 93 9.99 14.70 -19.96
C VAL A 93 9.54 16.12 -20.29
N LYS A 94 9.86 17.10 -19.42
CA LYS A 94 9.56 18.51 -19.69
C LYS A 94 10.32 19.02 -20.93
N LEU A 95 11.60 18.70 -21.03
CA LEU A 95 12.41 19.05 -22.21
C LEU A 95 11.82 18.44 -23.49
N GLU A 96 11.44 17.15 -23.44
CA GLU A 96 10.82 16.46 -24.58
C GLU A 96 9.51 17.13 -25.00
N ASN A 97 8.63 17.42 -24.05
CA ASN A 97 7.37 18.12 -24.32
C ASN A 97 7.60 19.53 -24.90
N ASP A 98 8.60 20.27 -24.40
CA ASP A 98 8.98 21.57 -24.93
C ASP A 98 9.49 21.44 -26.37
N THR A 99 10.35 20.46 -26.67
CA THR A 99 10.82 20.19 -28.05
C THR A 99 9.71 19.76 -29.00
N LEU A 100 8.76 18.96 -28.51
CA LEU A 100 7.60 18.55 -29.29
C LEU A 100 6.67 19.74 -29.55
N SER A 101 6.48 20.61 -28.56
CA SER A 101 5.72 21.84 -28.72
C SER A 101 6.38 22.78 -29.74
N THR A 102 7.70 22.92 -29.72
CA THR A 102 8.41 23.77 -30.69
C THR A 102 8.32 23.18 -32.10
N THR A 103 8.50 21.87 -32.26
CA THR A 103 8.41 21.23 -33.59
C THR A 103 7.00 21.33 -34.18
N PHE A 104 5.94 21.11 -33.38
CA PHE A 104 4.57 21.32 -33.87
C PHE A 104 4.30 22.79 -34.22
N LYS A 105 4.81 23.75 -33.43
CA LYS A 105 4.70 25.17 -33.77
C LYS A 105 5.40 25.48 -35.09
N GLU A 106 6.59 24.95 -35.31
CA GLU A 106 7.36 25.13 -36.55
C GLU A 106 6.68 24.49 -37.75
N GLN A 107 6.07 23.31 -37.60
CA GLN A 107 5.29 22.68 -38.67
C GLN A 107 4.07 23.54 -39.03
N ILE A 108 3.34 24.05 -38.04
CA ILE A 108 2.19 24.94 -38.26
C ILE A 108 2.62 26.22 -38.97
N THR A 109 3.75 26.84 -38.58
CA THR A 109 4.24 28.06 -39.25
C THR A 109 4.69 27.77 -40.68
N ALA A 110 5.38 26.64 -40.93
CA ALA A 110 5.78 26.23 -42.27
C ALA A 110 4.56 26.04 -43.19
N ILE A 111 3.55 25.30 -42.73
CA ILE A 111 2.30 25.09 -43.48
C ILE A 111 1.59 26.42 -43.75
N LYS A 112 1.52 27.33 -42.77
CA LYS A 112 0.94 28.67 -42.96
C LYS A 112 1.67 29.45 -44.05
N ILE A 113 3.01 29.45 -44.04
CA ILE A 113 3.83 30.15 -45.04
C ILE A 113 3.58 29.57 -46.44
N ASP A 114 3.51 28.24 -46.58
CA ASP A 114 3.27 27.60 -47.88
C ASP A 114 1.85 27.84 -48.40
N HIS A 115 0.85 27.87 -47.52
CA HIS A 115 -0.51 28.30 -47.87
C HIS A 115 -0.55 29.75 -48.31
N GLU A 116 0.11 30.68 -47.59
CA GLU A 116 0.19 32.09 -47.97
C GLU A 116 0.86 32.27 -49.34
N ARG A 117 1.95 31.54 -49.61
CA ARG A 117 2.60 31.53 -50.93
C ARG A 117 1.66 31.03 -52.02
N SER A 118 0.96 29.92 -51.77
CA SER A 118 0.02 29.34 -52.73
C SER A 118 -1.14 30.29 -53.04
N ILE A 119 -1.69 30.94 -52.01
CA ILE A 119 -2.73 31.97 -52.17
C ILE A 119 -2.21 33.14 -52.98
N SER A 120 -0.99 33.63 -52.71
CA SER A 120 -0.39 34.72 -53.48
C SER A 120 -0.21 34.37 -54.95
N ILE A 121 0.26 33.16 -55.26
CA ILE A 121 0.38 32.67 -56.65
C ILE A 121 -0.98 32.62 -57.34
N LEU A 122 -2.00 32.04 -56.69
CA LEU A 122 -3.36 31.96 -57.24
C LEU A 122 -3.99 33.35 -57.44
N GLN A 123 -3.75 34.30 -56.52
CA GLN A 123 -4.18 35.69 -56.67
C GLN A 123 -3.52 36.36 -57.88
N ASN A 124 -2.21 36.16 -58.09
CA ASN A 124 -1.49 36.69 -59.24
C ASN A 124 -2.00 36.09 -60.56
N GLN A 125 -2.24 34.78 -60.62
CA GLN A 125 -2.82 34.12 -61.78
C GLN A 125 -4.24 34.62 -62.08
N LEU A 126 -5.07 34.76 -61.04
CA LEU A 126 -6.42 35.31 -61.17
C LEU A 126 -6.37 36.76 -61.68
N GLN A 127 -5.44 37.57 -61.18
CA GLN A 127 -5.26 38.95 -61.65
C GLN A 127 -4.80 39.00 -63.11
N ALA A 128 -3.86 38.14 -63.50
CA ALA A 128 -3.40 38.04 -64.89
C ALA A 128 -4.53 37.62 -65.84
N SER A 129 -5.30 36.59 -65.47
CA SER A 129 -6.47 36.14 -66.24
C SER A 129 -7.56 37.22 -66.31
N LYS A 130 -7.82 37.95 -65.22
CA LYS A 130 -8.73 39.11 -65.24
C LYS A 130 -8.26 40.21 -66.19
N GLN A 131 -6.96 40.51 -66.21
CA GLN A 131 -6.40 41.50 -67.15
C GLN A 131 -6.53 41.03 -68.60
N GLU A 132 -6.30 39.74 -68.88
CA GLU A 132 -6.47 39.16 -70.21
C GLU A 132 -7.93 39.21 -70.67
N ILE A 133 -8.89 38.85 -69.79
CA ILE A 133 -10.32 38.99 -70.07
C ILE A 133 -10.68 40.44 -70.40
N GLU A 134 -10.16 41.41 -69.64
CA GLU A 134 -10.41 42.83 -69.88
C GLU A 134 -9.80 43.30 -71.22
N GLN A 135 -8.59 42.84 -71.56
CA GLN A 135 -7.97 43.11 -72.86
C GLN A 135 -8.79 42.53 -74.01
N LEU A 136 -9.25 41.27 -73.90
CA LEU A 136 -10.11 40.63 -74.90
C LEU A 136 -11.44 41.36 -75.02
N LYS A 137 -12.05 41.76 -73.91
CA LYS A 137 -13.30 42.53 -73.89
C LYS A 137 -13.15 43.88 -74.59
N ASN A 138 -12.08 44.62 -74.31
CA ASN A 138 -11.77 45.87 -75.00
C ASN A 138 -11.53 45.67 -76.50
N ARG A 139 -10.86 44.56 -76.89
CA ARG A 139 -10.67 44.21 -78.29
C ARG A 139 -11.98 43.83 -78.98
N MET A 140 -12.86 43.09 -78.32
CA MET A 140 -14.22 42.81 -78.83
C MET A 140 -15.04 44.09 -78.99
N GLU A 141 -14.96 45.03 -78.05
CA GLU A 141 -15.67 46.32 -78.14
C GLU A 141 -15.14 47.18 -79.30
N LEU A 142 -13.82 47.15 -79.55
CA LEU A 142 -13.21 47.81 -80.71
C LEU A 142 -13.63 47.16 -82.03
N LEU A 143 -13.69 45.81 -82.09
CA LEU A 143 -14.24 45.10 -83.25
C LEU A 143 -15.74 45.40 -83.45
N ARG A 144 -16.49 45.56 -82.37
CA ARG A 144 -17.91 45.93 -82.42
C ARG A 144 -18.11 47.36 -82.92
N GLN A 145 -17.26 48.31 -82.53
CA GLN A 145 -17.30 49.70 -83.00
C GLN A 145 -16.84 49.86 -84.45
N THR A 146 -15.93 49.01 -84.93
CA THR A 146 -15.54 48.95 -86.36
C THR A 146 -16.58 48.28 -87.24
N ASN A 147 -17.51 47.49 -86.67
CA ASN A 147 -18.62 46.85 -87.39
C ASN A 147 -19.95 47.64 -87.37
N VAL A 148 -19.97 48.91 -86.93
CA VAL A 148 -21.22 49.71 -86.86
C VAL A 148 -21.68 50.25 -88.23
N ASP A 149 -20.94 50.04 -89.32
CA ASP A 149 -21.39 50.40 -90.67
C ASP A 149 -22.19 49.31 -91.42
N ASN A 150 -22.61 48.21 -90.77
CA ASN A 150 -23.59 47.30 -91.39
C ASN A 150 -24.68 46.82 -90.41
N GLU A 151 -25.84 47.43 -90.63
CA GLU A 151 -27.22 46.98 -90.38
C GLU A 151 -27.75 46.82 -88.94
N LYS A 152 -28.73 47.68 -88.64
CA LYS A 152 -29.84 47.45 -87.70
C LYS A 152 -30.90 46.58 -88.40
N GLU A 153 -31.36 45.49 -87.79
CA GLU A 153 -32.71 45.42 -87.21
C GLU A 153 -33.03 44.05 -86.57
N SER A 154 -33.73 44.19 -85.45
CA SER A 154 -34.57 43.25 -84.71
C SER A 154 -35.18 42.08 -85.50
N SER A 155 -35.15 40.87 -84.94
CA SER A 155 -36.32 40.31 -84.23
C SER A 155 -36.12 38.86 -83.76
N GLN A 156 -36.75 38.59 -82.62
CA GLN A 156 -36.83 37.31 -81.92
C GLN A 156 -37.41 36.18 -82.76
N VAL A 157 -36.89 34.96 -82.56
CA VAL A 157 -37.67 33.73 -82.74
C VAL A 157 -37.33 32.76 -81.60
N VAL A 158 -38.36 32.51 -80.80
CA VAL A 158 -38.53 31.44 -79.80
C VAL A 158 -38.24 30.08 -80.43
N PHE A 159 -37.52 29.16 -79.75
CA PHE A 159 -37.85 27.73 -79.77
C PHE A 159 -37.11 26.94 -78.66
N ASN A 160 -37.94 26.27 -77.85
CA ASN A 160 -37.73 25.07 -77.03
C ASN A 160 -36.75 25.05 -75.86
N ASN A 161 -37.30 25.35 -74.68
CA ASN A 161 -36.92 24.67 -73.44
C ASN A 161 -37.70 23.36 -73.34
N ASP A 162 -37.03 22.25 -73.63
CA ASP A 162 -37.45 20.91 -73.23
C ASP A 162 -36.30 20.25 -72.49
N ILE A 163 -36.63 19.73 -71.29
CA ILE A 163 -36.11 18.55 -70.57
C ILE A 163 -36.17 18.84 -69.06
N ASN A 164 -37.31 18.42 -68.51
CA ASN A 164 -37.49 17.73 -67.23
C ASN A 164 -36.99 18.40 -65.95
N LYS A 165 -37.92 19.08 -65.28
CA LYS A 165 -38.06 19.02 -63.83
C LYS A 165 -38.52 17.61 -63.45
N GLU A 166 -37.60 16.81 -62.92
CA GLU A 166 -37.98 15.75 -61.97
C GLU A 166 -37.40 16.14 -60.61
N ASP A 167 -38.30 16.49 -59.70
CA ASP A 167 -38.05 16.46 -58.27
C ASP A 167 -37.81 15.00 -57.86
N ILE A 168 -36.55 14.65 -57.58
CA ILE A 168 -36.23 13.43 -56.82
C ILE A 168 -35.45 13.86 -55.57
N PRO A 169 -36.09 13.77 -54.38
CA PRO A 169 -35.48 14.03 -53.08
C PRO A 169 -34.29 13.11 -52.79
N TRP A 170 -33.12 13.68 -52.57
CA TRP A 170 -32.00 12.96 -51.93
C TRP A 170 -32.11 13.09 -50.41
N THR A 171 -32.86 12.17 -49.85
CA THR A 171 -32.79 11.77 -48.45
C THR A 171 -31.47 11.03 -48.17
N TYR A 172 -30.89 11.34 -47.01
CA TYR A 172 -29.81 10.65 -46.29
C TYR A 172 -28.37 10.71 -46.85
N SER A 173 -27.53 11.50 -46.19
CA SER A 173 -26.74 10.97 -45.06
C SER A 173 -26.08 12.11 -44.29
N GLU A 174 -26.59 12.39 -43.09
CA GLU A 174 -25.73 12.88 -42.01
C GLU A 174 -24.63 11.82 -41.81
N ARG A 175 -23.38 12.18 -42.10
CA ARG A 175 -22.22 11.46 -41.57
C ARG A 175 -21.46 12.41 -40.65
N GLN A 176 -21.43 11.98 -39.40
CA GLN A 176 -20.68 12.52 -38.28
C GLN A 176 -19.19 12.67 -38.64
N GLN A 177 -18.58 13.78 -38.27
CA GLN A 177 -17.17 13.78 -37.89
C GLN A 177 -17.13 13.48 -36.40
N GLY A 178 -16.68 12.28 -36.07
CA GLY A 178 -16.64 11.74 -34.72
C GLY A 178 -15.93 10.39 -34.70
N GLU A 179 -14.69 10.35 -35.20
CA GLU A 179 -13.69 9.32 -34.87
C GLU A 179 -12.52 10.05 -34.21
N GLY A 180 -12.01 9.66 -33.05
CA GLY A 180 -12.38 8.55 -32.20
C GLY A 180 -11.62 8.65 -30.87
N SER A 181 -12.25 8.13 -29.83
CA SER A 181 -11.59 7.72 -28.60
C SER A 181 -12.33 6.49 -28.08
N GLU A 182 -11.55 5.46 -27.79
CA GLU A 182 -11.67 4.51 -26.68
C GLU A 182 -13.06 3.91 -26.34
N SER A 183 -13.15 2.58 -26.37
CA SER A 183 -13.14 1.76 -25.14
C SER A 183 -13.54 0.32 -25.42
N ALA A 184 -12.86 -0.58 -24.72
CA ALA A 184 -13.16 -1.99 -24.64
C ALA A 184 -14.59 -2.27 -24.14
N SER A 185 -15.19 -3.34 -24.63
CA SER A 185 -15.85 -4.35 -23.77
C SER A 185 -16.28 -5.55 -24.59
N VAL A 186 -16.01 -6.70 -23.99
CA VAL A 186 -16.37 -8.06 -24.40
C VAL A 186 -17.88 -8.21 -24.34
N ASP A 187 -18.48 -8.86 -25.34
CA ASP A 187 -19.62 -9.76 -25.10
C ASP A 187 -19.73 -10.84 -26.18
N PHE A 188 -19.77 -12.09 -25.72
CA PHE A 188 -19.97 -13.31 -26.47
C PHE A 188 -21.46 -13.63 -26.56
N GLN A 189 -22.01 -13.84 -27.77
CA GLN A 189 -23.01 -14.90 -28.03
C GLN A 189 -22.96 -15.33 -29.52
N PRO A 190 -23.28 -16.60 -29.83
CA PRO A 190 -22.84 -17.27 -31.05
C PRO A 190 -23.95 -17.36 -32.12
N ALA A 191 -23.59 -17.14 -33.39
CA ALA A 191 -24.43 -17.51 -34.51
C ALA A 191 -23.56 -18.04 -35.67
N ASP A 192 -23.82 -19.30 -36.01
CA ASP A 192 -23.36 -20.10 -37.16
C ASP A 192 -22.55 -19.38 -38.24
N VAL A 193 -21.24 -19.59 -38.23
CA VAL A 193 -20.43 -19.53 -39.45
C VAL A 193 -19.46 -20.70 -39.43
N ALA A 194 -19.60 -21.57 -40.43
CA ALA A 194 -18.78 -22.76 -40.63
C ALA A 194 -17.28 -22.45 -40.45
N VAL A 195 -16.68 -23.09 -39.45
CA VAL A 195 -15.25 -23.02 -39.15
C VAL A 195 -14.48 -23.54 -40.37
N LYS A 196 -13.79 -22.65 -41.08
CA LYS A 196 -12.69 -23.06 -41.95
C LYS A 196 -11.52 -23.39 -41.04
N THR A 197 -11.15 -24.67 -40.98
CA THR A 197 -9.97 -25.13 -40.24
C THR A 197 -8.70 -24.49 -40.81
N LEU A 198 -7.78 -24.14 -39.91
CA LEU A 198 -6.47 -23.51 -40.19
C LEU A 198 -5.67 -24.26 -41.27
N GLU A 199 -5.92 -25.56 -41.39
CA GLU A 199 -5.32 -26.48 -42.36
C GLU A 199 -5.64 -26.10 -43.83
N ASN A 200 -6.84 -25.56 -44.12
CA ASN A 200 -7.23 -25.15 -45.47
C ASN A 200 -6.58 -23.83 -45.94
N VAL A 201 -6.07 -23.02 -45.01
CA VAL A 201 -5.39 -21.75 -45.31
C VAL A 201 -3.88 -22.00 -45.44
N LEU A 202 -3.33 -22.92 -44.64
CA LEU A 202 -1.90 -23.26 -44.66
C LEU A 202 -1.54 -24.21 -45.81
N PHE A 203 -2.46 -25.09 -46.22
CA PHE A 203 -2.28 -26.04 -47.33
C PHE A 203 -3.30 -25.75 -48.45
N GLY A 204 -3.11 -24.62 -49.15
CA GLY A 204 -3.89 -24.32 -50.36
C GLY A 204 -3.90 -25.52 -51.33
N ASN A 205 -5.09 -25.90 -51.77
CA ASN A 205 -5.41 -26.92 -52.79
C ASN A 205 -4.20 -27.49 -53.55
N THR A 206 -3.72 -28.68 -53.16
CA THR A 206 -2.70 -29.43 -53.90
C THR A 206 -3.27 -30.27 -55.05
N ASN A 207 -4.55 -30.09 -55.41
CA ASN A 207 -5.22 -30.88 -56.45
C ASN A 207 -5.69 -30.01 -57.63
N THR A 208 -4.76 -29.40 -58.37
CA THR A 208 -4.99 -28.95 -59.76
C THR A 208 -3.69 -28.99 -60.57
N ILE A 209 -3.06 -30.17 -60.65
CA ILE A 209 -2.20 -30.49 -61.79
C ILE A 209 -3.09 -31.19 -62.82
N GLN A 210 -3.72 -30.41 -63.70
CA GLN A 210 -4.24 -30.95 -64.95
C GLN A 210 -4.13 -29.91 -66.07
N SER A 211 -3.05 -30.05 -66.83
CA SER A 211 -2.97 -29.92 -68.28
C SER A 211 -3.74 -28.79 -68.98
N SER A 212 -3.01 -27.76 -69.40
CA SER A 212 -3.26 -27.11 -70.68
C SER A 212 -1.94 -26.59 -71.29
N SER A 213 -1.53 -27.29 -72.34
CA SER A 213 -0.50 -26.88 -73.29
C SER A 213 -1.05 -25.78 -74.19
N SER A 214 -0.35 -24.65 -74.30
CA SER A 214 -0.10 -23.96 -75.58
C SER A 214 0.85 -22.77 -75.40
N ASN A 215 1.97 -22.82 -76.13
CA ASN A 215 2.80 -21.72 -76.66
C ASN A 215 2.55 -20.29 -76.15
N VAL A 216 3.61 -19.61 -75.67
CA VAL A 216 4.29 -18.47 -76.36
C VAL A 216 5.60 -18.17 -75.62
N GLU A 217 6.65 -17.90 -76.40
CA GLU A 217 8.00 -17.56 -75.97
C GLU A 217 8.13 -16.12 -75.41
N LYS A 218 8.84 -16.00 -74.27
CA LYS A 218 9.51 -14.82 -73.64
C LYS A 218 8.65 -13.78 -72.88
N PRO A 219 9.20 -13.11 -71.82
CA PRO A 219 10.56 -13.18 -71.28
C PRO A 219 10.64 -13.66 -69.80
N ARG A 220 11.59 -14.55 -69.54
CA ARG A 220 11.93 -15.15 -68.23
C ARG A 220 12.44 -14.15 -67.16
N HIS A 221 12.50 -12.85 -67.47
CA HIS A 221 12.97 -11.80 -66.57
C HIS A 221 11.87 -11.20 -65.70
N ILE A 222 10.60 -11.21 -66.15
CA ILE A 222 9.50 -10.55 -65.42
C ILE A 222 9.10 -11.38 -64.18
N LEU A 223 9.15 -12.71 -64.29
CA LEU A 223 8.80 -13.62 -63.18
C LEU A 223 9.84 -13.64 -62.04
N PHE A 224 11.10 -13.32 -62.30
CA PHE A 224 12.13 -13.31 -61.25
C PHE A 224 12.08 -12.01 -60.43
N GLU A 225 11.81 -10.89 -61.11
CA GLU A 225 11.60 -9.58 -60.45
C GLU A 225 10.37 -9.61 -59.53
N ASP A 226 9.26 -10.22 -59.98
CA ASP A 226 8.03 -10.36 -59.19
C ASP A 226 8.21 -11.29 -57.98
N VAL A 227 8.97 -12.38 -58.12
CA VAL A 227 9.29 -13.28 -56.99
C VAL A 227 10.22 -12.62 -55.98
N GLU A 228 11.20 -11.84 -56.44
CA GLU A 228 12.12 -11.13 -55.55
C GLU A 228 11.42 -9.98 -54.81
N LEU A 229 10.48 -9.28 -55.47
CA LEU A 229 9.64 -8.27 -54.85
C LEU A 229 8.72 -8.87 -53.78
N GLU A 230 8.08 -10.02 -54.06
CA GLU A 230 7.24 -10.71 -53.08
C GLU A 230 8.08 -11.29 -51.92
N ARG A 231 9.30 -11.76 -52.20
CA ARG A 231 10.26 -12.18 -51.16
C ARG A 231 10.62 -11.02 -50.23
N GLN A 232 10.92 -9.84 -50.79
CA GLN A 232 11.20 -8.63 -50.02
C GLN A 232 9.98 -8.20 -49.18
N ARG A 233 8.78 -8.25 -49.76
CA ARG A 233 7.53 -7.95 -49.05
C ARG A 233 7.29 -8.90 -47.87
N ILE A 234 7.51 -10.20 -48.05
CA ILE A 234 7.39 -11.19 -46.96
C ILE A 234 8.44 -10.93 -45.89
N GLU A 235 9.67 -10.56 -46.27
CA GLU A 235 10.76 -10.26 -45.34
C GLU A 235 10.46 -8.98 -44.52
N GLU A 236 9.85 -7.97 -45.13
CA GLU A 236 9.34 -6.78 -44.43
C GLU A 236 8.22 -7.11 -43.47
N GLU A 237 7.23 -7.92 -43.87
CA GLU A 237 6.14 -8.36 -42.99
C GLU A 237 6.65 -9.25 -41.84
N LEU A 238 7.64 -10.10 -42.10
CA LEU A 238 8.33 -10.88 -41.08
C LEU A 238 9.06 -9.98 -40.08
N ASN A 239 9.73 -8.93 -40.56
CA ASN A 239 10.41 -7.97 -39.68
C ASN A 239 9.40 -7.15 -38.86
N LYS A 240 8.27 -6.73 -39.45
CA LYS A 240 7.18 -6.04 -38.72
C LYS A 240 6.58 -6.93 -37.64
N THR A 241 6.30 -8.19 -37.96
CA THR A 241 5.74 -9.14 -36.98
C THR A 241 6.74 -9.47 -35.87
N LYS A 242 8.03 -9.63 -36.19
CA LYS A 242 9.10 -9.80 -35.19
C LYS A 242 9.22 -8.59 -34.26
N TYR A 243 9.16 -7.37 -34.79
CA TYR A 243 9.18 -6.15 -33.98
C TYR A 243 7.96 -6.08 -33.05
N ARG A 244 6.75 -6.37 -33.58
CA ARG A 244 5.52 -6.44 -32.77
C ARG A 244 5.64 -7.46 -31.65
N LEU A 245 6.16 -8.66 -31.95
CA LEU A 245 6.35 -9.72 -30.96
C LEU A 245 7.30 -9.29 -29.84
N LEU A 246 8.43 -8.67 -30.19
CA LEU A 246 9.40 -8.15 -29.21
C LEU A 246 8.73 -7.12 -28.30
N ASN A 247 8.03 -6.14 -28.88
CA ASN A 247 7.32 -5.11 -28.12
C ASN A 247 6.25 -5.71 -27.19
N THR A 248 5.45 -6.67 -27.67
CA THR A 248 4.45 -7.33 -26.82
C THR A 248 5.07 -8.18 -25.71
N THR A 249 6.25 -8.75 -25.96
CA THR A 249 6.98 -9.53 -24.96
C THR A 249 7.54 -8.62 -23.87
N GLU A 250 8.06 -7.44 -24.25
CA GLU A 250 8.53 -6.43 -23.30
C GLU A 250 7.37 -5.90 -22.44
N LEU A 251 6.24 -5.54 -23.06
CA LEU A 251 5.03 -5.13 -22.34
C LEU A 251 4.50 -6.21 -21.40
N LEU A 252 4.55 -7.48 -21.81
CA LEU A 252 4.15 -8.59 -20.96
C LEU A 252 5.07 -8.71 -19.76
N ASN A 253 6.39 -8.65 -19.97
CA ASN A 253 7.37 -8.71 -18.89
C ASN A 253 7.21 -7.53 -17.91
N GLU A 254 6.98 -6.31 -18.42
CA GLU A 254 6.68 -5.14 -17.59
C GLU A 254 5.39 -5.33 -16.77
N SER A 255 4.35 -5.90 -17.38
CA SER A 255 3.08 -6.23 -16.72
C SER A 255 3.26 -7.28 -15.63
N GLU A 256 4.03 -8.36 -15.91
CA GLU A 256 4.35 -9.41 -14.95
C GLU A 256 5.14 -8.86 -13.76
N LEU A 257 6.15 -8.02 -14.01
CA LEU A 257 6.92 -7.37 -12.95
C LEU A 257 6.04 -6.48 -12.07
N ASN A 258 5.15 -5.68 -12.68
CA ASN A 258 4.23 -4.85 -11.93
C ASN A 258 3.22 -5.69 -11.13
N ASN A 259 2.75 -6.82 -11.67
CA ASN A 259 1.86 -7.74 -10.97
C ASN A 259 2.53 -8.34 -9.72
N VAL A 260 3.80 -8.76 -9.83
CA VAL A 260 4.59 -9.23 -8.69
C VAL A 260 4.71 -8.14 -7.63
N ARG A 261 5.04 -6.90 -8.03
CA ARG A 261 5.16 -5.77 -7.11
C ARG A 261 3.83 -5.46 -6.39
N LEU A 262 2.72 -5.47 -7.12
CA LEU A 262 1.39 -5.25 -6.54
C LEU A 262 1.02 -6.38 -5.57
N SER A 263 1.34 -7.63 -5.91
CA SER A 263 1.11 -8.78 -5.05
C SER A 263 1.90 -8.70 -3.74
N GLU A 264 3.15 -8.27 -3.80
CA GLU A 264 3.98 -8.02 -2.61
C GLU A 264 3.39 -6.89 -1.74
N GLN A 265 2.99 -5.77 -2.34
CA GLN A 265 2.33 -4.68 -1.63
C GLN A 265 1.03 -5.15 -0.94
N VAL A 266 0.22 -5.95 -1.63
CA VAL A 266 -1.00 -6.55 -1.04
C VAL A 266 -0.64 -7.43 0.16
N SER A 267 0.42 -8.23 0.08
CA SER A 267 0.87 -9.06 1.20
C SER A 267 1.30 -8.21 2.40
N LEU A 268 2.13 -7.19 2.17
CA LEU A 268 2.60 -6.27 3.21
C LEU A 268 1.44 -5.53 3.88
N LEU A 269 0.49 -5.04 3.09
CA LEU A 269 -0.70 -4.36 3.61
C LEU A 269 -1.57 -5.31 4.44
N LYS A 270 -1.76 -6.56 4.01
CA LYS A 270 -2.48 -7.57 4.80
C LYS A 270 -1.80 -7.85 6.13
N ASP A 271 -0.48 -7.97 6.15
CA ASP A 271 0.27 -8.20 7.39
C ASP A 271 0.24 -6.97 8.31
N GLU A 272 0.27 -5.77 7.74
CA GLU A 272 0.11 -4.53 8.51
C GLU A 272 -1.28 -4.42 9.13
N ILE A 273 -2.34 -4.73 8.38
CA ILE A 273 -3.72 -4.78 8.92
C ILE A 273 -3.79 -5.77 10.10
N ARG A 274 -3.29 -7.00 9.93
CA ARG A 274 -3.25 -8.00 11.01
C ARG A 274 -2.44 -7.55 12.23
N ARG A 275 -1.40 -6.75 12.02
CA ARG A 275 -0.60 -6.17 13.12
C ARG A 275 -1.39 -5.09 13.84
N ILE A 276 -2.03 -4.19 13.11
CA ILE A 276 -2.87 -3.12 13.66
C ILE A 276 -4.04 -3.71 14.43
N GLU A 277 -4.74 -4.69 13.88
CA GLU A 277 -5.85 -5.39 14.55
C GLU A 277 -5.41 -5.97 15.89
N ARG A 278 -4.31 -6.75 15.93
CA ARG A 278 -3.77 -7.29 17.18
C ARG A 278 -3.36 -6.20 18.18
N ASN A 279 -2.84 -5.08 17.70
CA ASN A 279 -2.49 -3.96 18.57
C ASN A 279 -3.73 -3.25 19.10
N MET A 280 -4.79 -3.14 18.28
CA MET A 280 -6.07 -2.58 18.69
C MET A 280 -6.75 -3.48 19.73
N ASP A 281 -6.77 -4.80 19.52
CA ASP A 281 -7.27 -5.77 20.51
C ASP A 281 -6.50 -5.67 21.84
N ARG A 282 -5.17 -5.49 21.78
CA ARG A 282 -4.36 -5.26 22.98
C ARG A 282 -4.73 -3.94 23.65
N ALA A 283 -4.87 -2.85 22.90
CA ALA A 283 -5.25 -1.55 23.44
C ALA A 283 -6.65 -1.58 24.08
N GLU A 284 -7.61 -2.25 23.43
CA GLU A 284 -8.94 -2.49 23.97
C GLU A 284 -8.86 -3.33 25.25
N SER A 285 -8.08 -4.41 25.26
CA SER A 285 -7.88 -5.23 26.46
C SER A 285 -7.25 -4.44 27.61
N ILE A 286 -6.32 -3.54 27.34
CA ILE A 286 -5.69 -2.66 28.33
C ILE A 286 -6.71 -1.66 28.88
N SER A 287 -7.53 -1.05 28.01
CA SER A 287 -8.60 -0.15 28.43
C SER A 287 -9.67 -0.87 29.27
N ASN A 288 -10.05 -2.09 28.85
CA ASN A 288 -10.96 -2.95 29.60
C ASN A 288 -10.38 -3.35 30.96
N LEU A 289 -9.07 -3.61 31.05
CA LEU A 289 -8.38 -3.86 32.33
C LEU A 289 -8.35 -2.63 33.23
N GLU A 290 -8.16 -1.44 32.68
CA GLU A 290 -8.23 -0.19 33.44
C GLU A 290 -9.65 0.07 33.97
N TYR A 291 -10.66 -0.15 33.12
CA TYR A 291 -12.06 -0.11 33.55
C TYR A 291 -12.33 -1.12 34.67
N LEU A 292 -11.91 -2.37 34.49
CA LEU A 292 -12.05 -3.42 35.48
C LEU A 292 -11.36 -3.06 36.80
N LYS A 293 -10.15 -2.49 36.76
CA LYS A 293 -9.45 -1.98 37.94
C LYS A 293 -10.30 -0.96 38.69
N ASN A 294 -10.88 0.01 37.98
CA ASN A 294 -11.75 1.02 38.59
C ASN A 294 -13.00 0.41 39.22
N ILE A 295 -13.62 -0.57 38.55
CA ILE A 295 -14.79 -1.28 39.05
C ILE A 295 -14.46 -2.11 40.30
N ILE A 296 -13.34 -2.83 40.30
CA ILE A 296 -12.84 -3.59 41.46
C ILE A 296 -12.56 -2.64 42.63
N LEU A 297 -11.87 -1.53 42.39
CA LEU A 297 -11.60 -0.52 43.42
C LEU A 297 -12.91 0.03 44.00
N LYS A 298 -13.89 0.36 43.14
CA LYS A 298 -15.20 0.83 43.56
C LYS A 298 -15.93 -0.24 44.40
N PHE A 299 -15.87 -1.50 44.01
CA PHE A 299 -16.46 -2.62 44.75
C PHE A 299 -15.89 -2.74 46.18
N PHE A 300 -14.58 -2.55 46.37
CA PHE A 300 -13.96 -2.58 47.70
C PHE A 300 -14.24 -1.34 48.55
N ILE A 301 -14.28 -0.14 47.95
CA ILE A 301 -14.40 1.13 48.66
C ILE A 301 -15.85 1.42 49.11
N LEU A 302 -16.84 1.07 48.29
CA LEU A 302 -18.25 1.38 48.59
C LEU A 302 -18.71 0.69 49.87
N LYS A 303 -19.41 1.38 50.77
CA LYS A 303 -19.90 0.79 52.05
C LYS A 303 -21.33 0.25 51.96
N SER A 304 -22.07 0.62 50.92
CA SER A 304 -23.46 0.20 50.71
C SER A 304 -23.54 -1.18 50.06
N THR A 305 -24.22 -2.12 50.72
CA THR A 305 -24.50 -3.46 50.18
C THR A 305 -25.23 -3.38 48.84
N HIS A 306 -26.18 -2.44 48.70
CA HIS A 306 -26.99 -2.32 47.49
C HIS A 306 -26.14 -1.89 46.27
N GLU A 307 -25.25 -0.92 46.45
CA GLU A 307 -24.37 -0.44 45.37
C GLU A 307 -23.32 -1.50 44.99
N ARG A 308 -22.83 -2.29 45.96
CA ARG A 308 -21.95 -3.44 45.68
C ARG A 308 -22.67 -4.49 44.84
N LEU A 309 -23.92 -4.81 45.17
CA LEU A 309 -24.72 -5.78 44.40
C LEU A 309 -24.99 -5.29 42.96
N GLN A 310 -25.15 -3.99 42.73
CA GLN A 310 -25.30 -3.41 41.39
C GLN A 310 -24.03 -3.51 40.52
N ILE A 311 -22.84 -3.59 41.15
CA ILE A 311 -21.56 -3.71 40.45
C ILE A 311 -21.24 -5.16 40.05
N ILE A 312 -21.79 -6.15 40.76
CA ILE A 312 -21.51 -7.57 40.50
C ILE A 312 -21.81 -8.00 39.06
N PRO A 313 -22.94 -7.62 38.41
CA PRO A 313 -23.18 -7.95 37.01
C PRO A 313 -22.07 -7.48 36.07
N VAL A 314 -21.47 -6.31 36.32
CA VAL A 314 -20.37 -5.77 35.52
C VAL A 314 -19.08 -6.58 35.73
N LEU A 315 -18.81 -7.01 36.97
CA LEU A 315 -17.68 -7.89 37.26
C LEU A 315 -17.86 -9.27 36.63
N VAL A 316 -19.07 -9.82 36.65
CA VAL A 316 -19.40 -11.11 36.03
C VAL A 316 -19.18 -11.07 34.53
N THR A 317 -19.59 -10.00 33.85
CA THR A 317 -19.39 -9.87 32.38
C THR A 317 -17.94 -9.61 32.02
N MET A 318 -17.23 -8.75 32.75
CA MET A 318 -15.84 -8.39 32.46
C MET A 318 -14.84 -9.51 32.79
N LEU A 319 -15.08 -10.28 33.86
CA LEU A 319 -14.22 -11.41 34.27
C LEU A 319 -14.71 -12.77 33.76
N LYS A 320 -15.86 -12.82 33.07
CA LYS A 320 -16.54 -14.05 32.63
C LYS A 320 -16.67 -15.09 33.76
N LEU A 321 -17.18 -14.64 34.90
CA LEU A 321 -17.29 -15.47 36.11
C LEU A 321 -18.36 -16.56 35.92
N SER A 322 -18.09 -17.73 36.51
CA SER A 322 -19.08 -18.80 36.60
C SER A 322 -20.22 -18.43 37.56
N PRO A 323 -21.41 -19.07 37.43
CA PRO A 323 -22.53 -18.85 38.35
C PRO A 323 -22.18 -19.10 39.82
N ASP A 324 -21.28 -20.06 40.09
CA ASP A 324 -20.80 -20.38 41.43
C ASP A 324 -19.92 -19.27 42.02
N GLU A 325 -19.06 -18.66 41.20
CA GLU A 325 -18.22 -17.52 41.59
C GLU A 325 -19.04 -16.25 41.79
N GLN A 326 -20.07 -16.06 40.97
CA GLN A 326 -21.06 -14.99 41.15
C GLN A 326 -21.79 -15.12 42.50
N ALA A 327 -22.23 -16.33 42.87
CA ALA A 327 -22.90 -16.56 44.15
C ALA A 327 -21.98 -16.26 45.34
N LYS A 328 -20.67 -16.54 45.23
CA LYS A 328 -19.66 -16.18 46.26
C LYS A 328 -19.52 -14.66 46.38
N LEU A 329 -19.45 -13.92 45.27
CA LEU A 329 -19.37 -12.45 45.28
C LEU A 329 -20.62 -11.80 45.91
N ILE A 330 -21.80 -12.34 45.65
CA ILE A 330 -23.06 -11.87 46.27
C ILE A 330 -23.02 -12.05 47.78
N ARG A 331 -22.55 -13.21 48.28
CA ARG A 331 -22.38 -13.45 49.72
C ARG A 331 -21.39 -12.48 50.35
N VAL A 332 -20.24 -12.22 49.71
CA VAL A 332 -19.23 -11.27 50.19
C VAL A 332 -19.77 -9.84 50.21
N ALA A 333 -20.52 -9.44 49.18
CA ALA A 333 -21.15 -8.11 49.13
C ALA A 333 -22.18 -7.91 50.26
N GLN A 334 -22.89 -8.96 50.66
CA GLN A 334 -23.85 -8.96 51.77
C GLN A 334 -23.19 -9.01 53.15
N GLN A 335 -22.02 -9.66 53.28
CA GLN A 335 -21.29 -9.81 54.55
C GLN A 335 -20.44 -8.60 54.93
N ALA A 336 -20.03 -7.79 53.96
CA ALA A 336 -19.13 -6.65 54.21
C ALA A 336 -19.74 -5.50 55.04
N THR A 337 -21.05 -5.53 55.31
CA THR A 337 -21.73 -4.60 56.22
C THR A 337 -21.33 -4.81 57.69
N SER A 338 -20.74 -5.95 58.03
CA SER A 338 -20.48 -6.34 59.43
C SER A 338 -19.06 -6.03 59.94
N ILE A 339 -18.15 -5.50 59.12
CA ILE A 339 -16.72 -5.40 59.48
C ILE A 339 -16.33 -4.05 60.13
N VAL A 340 -17.22 -3.04 60.22
CA VAL A 340 -16.85 -1.70 60.74
C VAL A 340 -17.42 -1.36 62.14
N ASP A 341 -18.29 -2.18 62.73
CA ASP A 341 -18.95 -1.84 64.02
C ASP A 341 -18.39 -2.55 65.26
N VAL A 342 -17.08 -2.85 65.30
CA VAL A 342 -16.42 -3.32 66.53
C VAL A 342 -15.25 -2.41 66.88
N SER A 343 -15.58 -1.19 67.32
CA SER A 343 -14.67 -0.30 68.04
C SER A 343 -15.45 0.53 69.06
N SER A 344 -16.04 -0.16 70.04
CA SER A 344 -16.47 0.45 71.30
C SER A 344 -16.70 -0.62 72.38
N ASN A 345 -15.76 -0.65 73.33
CA ASN A 345 -15.85 -1.10 74.72
C ASN A 345 -16.64 -2.39 75.06
N SER A 346 -15.92 -3.44 75.45
CA SER A 346 -15.86 -3.90 76.85
C SER A 346 -14.99 -5.16 77.00
N GLU A 347 -13.93 -5.05 77.82
CA GLU A 347 -13.40 -6.19 78.59
C GLU A 347 -14.46 -6.60 79.65
N PRO A 348 -14.55 -7.88 80.11
CA PRO A 348 -13.39 -8.62 80.61
C PRO A 348 -13.37 -10.16 80.44
N ASN A 349 -12.16 -10.68 80.67
CA ASN A 349 -11.76 -11.92 81.36
C ASN A 349 -11.80 -13.32 80.68
N THR A 350 -10.57 -13.84 80.56
CA THR A 350 -10.04 -15.20 80.78
C THR A 350 -10.40 -16.41 79.89
N GLN A 351 -9.30 -17.07 79.50
CA GLN A 351 -9.06 -18.49 79.19
C GLN A 351 -9.09 -18.95 77.72
N GLN A 352 -7.87 -19.18 77.23
CA GLN A 352 -7.37 -20.33 76.45
C GLN A 352 -8.36 -21.02 75.51
N VAL A 353 -8.06 -21.07 74.21
CA VAL A 353 -7.88 -22.33 73.44
C VAL A 353 -7.01 -22.02 72.20
N THR A 354 -6.04 -22.91 72.00
CA THR A 354 -5.09 -23.04 70.89
C THR A 354 -5.76 -23.27 69.53
N ASN A 355 -5.18 -22.73 68.44
CA ASN A 355 -4.69 -23.48 67.26
C ASN A 355 -4.86 -22.77 65.89
N ASN A 356 -3.71 -22.63 65.24
CA ASN A 356 -3.45 -22.92 63.82
C ASN A 356 -3.93 -21.90 62.77
N ALA A 357 -3.11 -20.87 62.54
CA ALA A 357 -3.10 -20.12 61.29
C ALA A 357 -1.66 -19.67 60.97
N ASN A 358 -1.01 -20.30 59.99
CA ASN A 358 -0.26 -19.62 58.92
C ASN A 358 0.53 -20.62 58.06
N SER A 359 -0.06 -21.07 56.95
CA SER A 359 0.68 -21.71 55.85
C SER A 359 0.39 -21.12 54.46
N ASN A 360 -0.50 -20.13 54.32
CA ASN A 360 -0.90 -19.61 53.00
C ASN A 360 -0.48 -18.17 52.68
N SER A 361 0.26 -17.51 53.58
CA SER A 361 0.74 -16.13 53.33
C SER A 361 1.92 -16.05 52.34
N SER A 362 2.64 -17.16 52.13
CA SER A 362 3.89 -17.16 51.34
C SER A 362 3.71 -17.23 49.82
N ALA A 363 2.49 -17.43 49.31
CA ALA A 363 2.25 -17.59 47.88
C ALA A 363 2.11 -16.24 47.13
N TRP A 364 1.71 -15.17 47.83
CA TRP A 364 1.44 -13.87 47.22
C TRP A 364 2.70 -13.01 47.03
N THR A 365 3.72 -13.21 47.87
CA THR A 365 4.98 -12.46 47.80
C THR A 365 5.87 -12.86 46.62
N SER A 366 5.67 -14.04 46.01
CA SER A 366 6.44 -14.45 44.83
C SER A 366 6.03 -13.75 43.54
N TYR A 367 4.78 -13.31 43.40
CA TYR A 367 4.30 -12.71 42.15
C TYR A 367 4.67 -11.23 41.97
N LEU A 368 5.06 -10.55 43.04
CA LEU A 368 5.40 -9.12 43.01
C LEU A 368 6.87 -8.82 42.66
N ASN A 369 7.74 -9.83 42.62
CA ASN A 369 9.17 -9.66 42.31
C ASN A 369 9.53 -9.92 40.84
N MET A 370 8.54 -10.03 39.94
CA MET A 370 8.77 -10.40 38.54
C MET A 370 8.31 -9.35 37.51
N TRP A 371 8.14 -8.09 37.92
CA TRP A 371 7.86 -6.95 37.04
C TRP A 371 8.78 -5.77 37.33
#